data_AF-A0A7W5VWI0-F1
#
_entry.id   AF-A0A7W5VWI0-F1
#
_cell.length_a   1.000
_cell.length_b   1.000
_cell.length_c   1.000
_cell.angle_alpha   90.00
_cell.angle_beta   90.00
_cell.angle_gamma   90.00
#
_symmetry.space_group_name_H-M   'P 1'
#
loop_
_entity.id
_entity.type
_entity.pdbx_description
1 polymer ?
#
loop_
_entity_poly.entity_id
_entity_poly.type
_entity_poly.pdbx_seq_one_letter_code
_entity_poly.pdbx_strand_id
1 'polypeptide(L)'
;MPCDVTIDVTEALTAFTVDDGLSPYVDKNNQKLENLAVGAATFDISVALDSNNEAMVFVRATDTKSTKWIFKYSIPDELDGGGKIYVPKRVPTSQAASQADLDKLAQEVESLKESIAGGPR
;
A
#
# COMPACT_ATOMS: atom_id res chain seq x y z
N MET A 1 1.11 -23.66 0.02
CA MET A 1 2.14 -23.61 1.10
C MET A 1 1.99 -22.25 1.78
N PRO A 2 2.02 -22.16 3.12
CA PRO A 2 1.95 -20.85 3.77
C PRO A 2 3.19 -20.01 3.44
N CYS A 3 2.99 -18.73 3.19
CA CYS A 3 4.04 -17.74 2.95
C CYS A 3 4.17 -16.88 4.21
N ASP A 4 5.38 -16.80 4.76
CA ASP A 4 5.67 -15.89 5.86
C ASP A 4 5.79 -14.46 5.33
N VAL A 5 5.00 -13.55 5.90
CA VAL A 5 4.97 -12.14 5.52
C VAL A 5 5.24 -11.28 6.75
N THR A 6 6.26 -10.43 6.68
CA THR A 6 6.54 -9.44 7.72
C THR A 6 5.89 -8.11 7.36
N ILE A 7 5.06 -7.59 8.26
CA ILE A 7 4.39 -6.30 8.17
C ILE A 7 5.17 -5.29 9.01
N ASP A 8 5.76 -4.30 8.35
CA ASP A 8 6.51 -3.23 9.00
C ASP A 8 5.65 -1.97 9.09
N VAL A 9 5.16 -1.68 10.29
CA VAL A 9 4.38 -0.49 10.60
C VAL A 9 5.37 0.61 11.00
N THR A 10 5.51 1.64 10.16
CA THR A 10 6.53 2.68 10.36
C THR A 10 6.03 3.85 11.22
N GLU A 11 4.71 4.00 11.37
CA GLU A 11 4.08 5.12 12.06
C GLU A 11 3.05 4.65 13.08
N ALA A 12 2.73 5.49 14.07
CA ALA A 12 1.72 5.17 15.06
C ALA A 12 0.30 5.20 14.44
N LEU A 13 -0.43 4.11 14.62
CA LEU A 13 -1.80 3.92 14.16
C LEU A 13 -2.74 3.76 15.36
N THR A 14 -3.88 4.44 15.32
CA THR A 14 -4.91 4.32 16.36
C THR A 14 -5.83 3.12 16.12
N ALA A 15 -5.90 2.64 14.88
CA ALA A 15 -6.58 1.40 14.54
C ALA A 15 -5.83 0.70 13.39
N PHE A 16 -5.49 -0.56 13.60
CA PHE A 16 -4.75 -1.39 12.68
C PHE A 16 -5.41 -2.76 12.61
N THR A 17 -5.78 -3.18 11.40
CA THR A 17 -6.38 -4.47 11.11
C THR A 17 -5.72 -5.05 9.88
N VAL A 18 -5.35 -6.33 9.95
CA VAL A 18 -4.81 -7.08 8.83
C VAL A 18 -5.69 -8.29 8.63
N ASP A 19 -6.27 -8.44 7.45
CA ASP A 19 -7.21 -9.51 7.13
C ASP A 19 -7.00 -10.06 5.72
N ASP A 20 -7.51 -11.27 5.46
CA ASP A 20 -7.53 -11.90 4.14
C ASP A 20 -8.81 -11.54 3.33
N GLY A 21 -9.60 -10.59 3.83
CA GLY A 21 -10.93 -10.24 3.33
C GLY A 21 -12.07 -10.93 4.09
N LEU A 22 -11.79 -11.97 4.87
CA LEU A 22 -12.77 -12.74 5.64
C LEU A 22 -12.42 -12.80 7.13
N SER A 23 -11.17 -13.13 7.44
CA SER A 23 -10.65 -13.34 8.78
C SER A 23 -9.40 -12.49 9.03
N PRO A 24 -9.31 -11.84 10.21
CA PRO A 24 -8.11 -11.15 10.62
C PRO A 24 -6.96 -12.13 10.87
N TYR A 25 -5.75 -11.74 10.48
CA TYR A 25 -4.55 -12.50 10.71
C TYR A 25 -4.12 -12.47 12.18
N VAL A 26 -3.37 -13.50 12.56
CA VAL A 26 -2.73 -13.61 13.87
C VAL A 26 -1.23 -13.58 13.66
N ASP A 27 -0.56 -12.68 14.36
CA ASP A 27 0.89 -12.58 14.40
C ASP A 27 1.50 -13.81 15.10
N LYS A 28 2.77 -14.11 14.82
CA LYS A 28 3.51 -15.21 15.46
C LYS A 28 3.54 -15.14 16.99
N ASN A 29 3.34 -13.96 17.57
CA ASN A 29 3.18 -13.77 19.02
C ASN A 29 1.77 -14.09 19.56
N ASN A 30 0.93 -14.78 18.77
CA ASN A 30 -0.50 -15.03 19.05
C ASN A 30 -1.33 -13.75 19.22
N GLN A 31 -0.88 -12.63 18.64
CA GLN A 31 -1.62 -11.37 18.67
C GLN A 31 -2.53 -11.27 17.45
N LYS A 32 -3.84 -11.19 17.69
CA LYS A 32 -4.83 -10.99 16.64
C LYS A 32 -4.76 -9.56 16.11
N LEU A 33 -4.45 -9.39 14.83
CA LEU A 33 -4.31 -8.10 14.17
C LEU A 33 -5.67 -7.51 13.78
N GLU A 34 -6.49 -7.18 14.77
CA GLU A 34 -7.84 -6.63 14.59
C GLU A 34 -8.07 -5.40 15.49
N ASN A 35 -8.37 -4.27 14.86
CA ASN A 35 -8.66 -2.98 15.52
C ASN A 35 -7.68 -2.62 16.65
N LEU A 36 -6.38 -2.82 16.43
CA LEU A 36 -5.35 -2.56 17.42
C LEU A 36 -4.81 -1.14 17.30
N ALA A 37 -4.54 -0.49 18.43
CA ALA A 37 -3.66 0.68 18.44
C ALA A 37 -2.21 0.18 18.49
N VAL A 38 -1.40 0.57 17.51
CA VAL A 38 -0.01 0.11 17.36
C VAL A 38 0.91 1.31 17.15
N GLY A 39 2.09 1.27 17.76
CA GLY A 39 3.17 2.19 17.43
C GLY A 39 3.93 1.73 16.18
N ALA A 40 5.12 2.28 15.99
CA ALA A 40 6.07 1.69 15.04
C ALA A 40 6.45 0.28 15.52
N ALA A 41 6.10 -0.74 14.74
CA ALA A 41 6.20 -2.14 15.13
C ALA A 41 6.23 -3.06 13.91
N THR A 42 6.78 -4.25 14.09
CA THR A 42 6.79 -5.32 13.06
C THR A 42 5.93 -6.49 13.51
N PHE A 43 5.13 -7.03 12.59
CA PHE A 43 4.30 -8.21 12.81
C PHE A 43 4.62 -9.26 11.76
N ASP A 44 4.73 -10.52 12.16
CA ASP A 44 4.97 -11.65 11.26
C ASP A 44 3.70 -12.49 11.15
N ILE A 45 3.13 -12.55 9.95
CA ILE A 45 1.92 -13.35 9.68
C ILE A 45 2.24 -14.49 8.72
N SER A 46 1.48 -15.57 8.84
CA SER A 46 1.52 -16.69 7.89
C SER A 46 0.32 -16.58 6.95
N VAL A 47 0.57 -16.27 5.69
CA VAL A 47 -0.44 -16.11 4.64
C VAL A 47 -0.62 -17.44 3.90
N ALA A 48 -1.84 -17.98 3.90
CA ALA A 48 -2.15 -19.18 3.14
C ALA A 48 -2.31 -18.83 1.66
N LEU A 49 -1.41 -19.32 0.81
CA LEU A 49 -1.51 -19.15 -0.64
C LEU A 49 -2.56 -20.09 -1.23
N ASP A 50 -3.29 -19.61 -2.23
CA ASP A 50 -4.29 -20.35 -2.99
C ASP A 50 -3.65 -21.39 -3.94
N SER A 51 -4.48 -22.03 -4.78
CA SER A 51 -4.01 -23.01 -5.77
C SER A 51 -3.10 -22.44 -6.86
N ASN A 52 -3.10 -21.12 -7.05
CA ASN A 52 -2.22 -20.41 -7.98
C ASN A 52 -0.94 -19.90 -7.30
N ASN A 53 -0.73 -20.21 -6.02
CA ASN A 53 0.31 -19.65 -5.16
C ASN A 53 0.18 -18.14 -4.94
N GLU A 54 -1.04 -17.60 -4.95
CA GLU A 54 -1.34 -16.19 -4.73
C GLU A 54 -2.21 -16.01 -3.49
N ALA A 55 -2.09 -14.87 -2.82
CA ALA A 55 -2.97 -14.47 -1.74
C ALA A 55 -3.14 -12.95 -1.68
N MET A 56 -4.26 -12.52 -1.13
CA MET A 56 -4.56 -11.11 -0.92
C MET A 56 -4.52 -10.80 0.57
N VAL A 57 -3.74 -9.79 0.94
CA VAL A 57 -3.70 -9.26 2.30
C VAL A 57 -4.24 -7.83 2.28
N PHE A 58 -5.26 -7.59 3.09
CA PHE A 58 -5.84 -6.27 3.28
C PHE A 58 -5.34 -5.70 4.59
N VAL A 59 -4.76 -4.50 4.53
CA VAL A 59 -4.34 -3.74 5.71
C VAL A 59 -5.21 -2.51 5.82
N ARG A 60 -5.98 -2.42 6.89
CA ARG A 60 -6.78 -1.24 7.25
C ARG A 60 -6.07 -0.53 8.38
N ALA A 61 -5.67 0.71 8.13
CA ALA A 61 -4.91 1.52 9.06
C ALA A 61 -5.64 2.86 9.28
N THR A 62 -5.64 3.34 10.51
CA THR A 62 -6.10 4.69 10.88
C THR A 62 -4.98 5.40 11.61
N ASP A 63 -4.57 6.56 11.12
CA ASP A 63 -3.54 7.36 11.79
C ASP A 63 -4.07 8.14 12.99
N THR A 64 -3.14 8.77 13.71
CA THR A 64 -3.45 9.68 14.83
C THR A 64 -4.26 10.92 14.43
N LYS A 65 -4.35 11.23 13.13
CA LYS A 65 -5.16 12.33 12.57
C LYS A 65 -6.55 11.86 12.11
N SER A 66 -6.92 10.61 12.39
CA SER A 66 -8.17 9.97 11.96
C SER A 66 -8.31 9.75 10.45
N THR A 67 -7.21 9.82 9.71
CA THR A 67 -7.13 9.43 8.30
C THR A 67 -7.20 7.91 8.21
N LYS A 68 -8.15 7.39 7.44
CA LYS A 68 -8.33 5.95 7.22
C LYS A 68 -7.72 5.56 5.88
N TRP A 69 -6.91 4.52 5.88
CA TRP A 69 -6.33 3.91 4.70
C TRP A 69 -6.68 2.44 4.62
N ILE A 70 -6.86 1.98 3.39
CA ILE A 70 -7.06 0.56 3.08
C ILE A 70 -6.03 0.24 2.01
N PHE A 71 -5.06 -0.59 2.36
CA PHE A 71 -4.04 -1.07 1.46
C PHE A 71 -4.34 -2.53 1.12
N LYS A 72 -4.15 -2.86 -0.16
CA LYS A 72 -4.23 -4.23 -0.67
C LYS A 72 -2.83 -4.65 -1.09
N TYR A 73 -2.41 -5.83 -0.68
CA TYR A 73 -1.15 -6.45 -1.06
C TYR A 73 -1.43 -7.80 -1.73
N SER A 74 -0.97 -7.97 -2.97
CA SER A 74 -0.89 -9.27 -3.62
C SER A 74 0.39 -9.98 -3.18
N ILE A 75 0.30 -11.11 -2.50
CA ILE A 75 1.43 -11.92 -2.07
C ILE A 75 1.53 -13.13 -3.01
N PRO A 76 2.73 -13.49 -3.50
CA PRO A 76 4.05 -12.95 -3.13
C PRO A 76 4.54 -11.73 -3.95
N ASP A 77 3.81 -11.27 -4.97
CA ASP A 77 4.29 -10.22 -5.90
C ASP A 77 4.68 -8.88 -5.24
N GLU A 78 3.98 -8.49 -4.19
CA GLU A 78 4.20 -7.21 -3.48
C GLU A 78 5.09 -7.36 -2.23
N LEU A 79 5.69 -8.53 -2.03
CA LEU A 79 6.74 -8.69 -1.04
C LEU A 79 8.02 -8.02 -1.54
N ASP A 80 8.63 -7.19 -0.70
CA ASP A 80 9.99 -6.71 -0.92
C ASP A 80 10.98 -7.89 -0.95
N GLY A 81 12.23 -7.69 -1.40
CA GLY A 81 13.25 -8.75 -1.50
C GLY A 81 13.58 -9.47 -0.18
N GLY A 82 13.06 -8.99 0.95
CA GLY A 82 13.12 -9.62 2.26
C GLY A 82 11.80 -10.21 2.78
N GLY A 83 10.76 -10.35 1.95
CA GLY A 83 9.47 -10.91 2.38
C GLY A 83 8.60 -9.95 3.18
N LYS A 84 8.73 -8.63 2.94
CA LYS A 84 8.11 -7.60 3.78
C LYS A 84 7.08 -6.76 3.03
N ILE A 85 6.04 -6.34 3.74
CA ILE A 85 5.11 -5.27 3.34
C ILE A 85 5.22 -4.11 4.33
N TYR A 86 5.06 -2.88 3.85
CA TYR A 86 5.20 -1.67 4.67
C TYR A 86 3.86 -0.98 4.86
N VAL A 87 3.61 -0.44 6.05
CA VAL A 87 2.39 0.28 6.41
C VAL A 87 2.77 1.64 7.04
N PRO A 88 2.37 2.77 6.44
CA PRO A 88 1.60 2.91 5.19
C PRO A 88 2.31 2.36 3.95
N LYS A 89 1.54 1.95 2.93
CA LYS A 89 2.07 1.36 1.69
C LYS A 89 3.09 2.30 1.06
N ARG A 90 4.35 1.86 0.98
CA ARG A 90 5.37 2.53 0.19
C ARG A 90 4.95 2.40 -1.27
N VAL A 91 4.37 3.46 -1.82
CA VAL A 91 4.21 3.55 -3.27
C VAL A 91 5.64 3.55 -3.81
N PRO A 92 6.01 2.64 -4.73
CA PRO A 92 7.29 2.75 -5.37
C PRO A 92 7.35 4.14 -6.00
N THR A 93 8.33 4.95 -5.60
CA THR A 93 8.64 6.24 -6.23
C THR A 93 8.94 6.11 -7.72
N SER A 94 8.96 4.88 -8.26
CA SER A 94 9.00 4.55 -9.68
C SER A 94 7.75 4.98 -10.48
N GLN A 95 6.68 5.45 -9.83
CA GLN A 95 5.57 6.15 -10.48
C GLN A 95 5.29 7.53 -9.85
N ALA A 96 6.28 8.13 -9.18
CA ALA A 96 6.33 9.59 -9.26
C ALA A 96 6.54 9.88 -10.74
N ALA A 97 5.56 10.54 -11.39
CA ALA A 97 5.76 11.08 -12.74
C ALA A 97 7.17 11.71 -12.75
N SER A 98 8.03 11.25 -13.66
CA SER A 98 9.38 11.81 -13.72
C SER A 98 9.25 13.31 -13.93
N GLN A 99 10.21 14.12 -13.48
CA GLN A 99 10.19 15.56 -13.77
C GLN A 99 9.96 15.82 -15.27
N ALA A 100 10.50 14.95 -16.14
CA ALA A 100 10.25 14.92 -17.57
C ALA A 100 8.77 14.70 -17.98
N ASP A 101 8.02 13.85 -17.27
CA ASP A 101 6.59 13.66 -17.50
C ASP A 101 5.79 14.90 -17.10
N LEU A 102 6.20 15.58 -16.02
CA LEU A 102 5.59 16.85 -15.58
C LEU A 102 5.93 18.01 -16.54
N ASP A 103 7.16 18.07 -17.04
CA ASP A 103 7.60 19.07 -18.02
C ASP A 103 6.90 18.87 -19.37
N LYS A 104 6.71 17.61 -19.80
CA LYS A 104 5.95 17.29 -21.00
C LYS A 104 4.49 17.70 -20.87
N LEU A 105 3.86 17.42 -19.74
CA LEU A 105 2.49 17.86 -19.46
C LEU A 105 2.37 19.39 -19.46
N ALA A 106 3.37 20.10 -18.92
CA ALA A 106 3.40 21.57 -18.96
C ALA A 106 3.47 22.10 -20.40
N GLN A 107 4.31 21.51 -21.25
CA GLN A 107 4.41 21.87 -22.67
C GLN A 107 3.11 21.59 -23.45
N GLU A 108 2.48 20.43 -23.20
CA GLU A 108 1.22 20.07 -23.85
C GLU A 108 0.10 21.05 -23.46
N VAL A 109 0.04 21.49 -22.20
CA VAL A 109 -0.92 22.51 -21.74
C VAL A 109 -0.66 23.87 -22.39
N GLU A 110 0.61 24.27 -22.56
CA GLU A 110 0.96 25.53 -23.20
C GLU A 110 0.61 25.53 -24.70
N SER A 111 0.93 24.44 -25.40
CA SER A 111 0.54 24.22 -26.81
C SER A 111 -0.98 24.18 -27.00
N LEU A 112 -1.72 23.62 -26.03
CA LEU A 112 -3.19 23.64 -26.04
C LEU A 112 -3.73 25.06 -25.88
N LYS A 113 -3.15 25.87 -24.98
CA LYS A 113 -3.54 27.27 -24.81
C LYS A 113 -3.32 28.08 -26.09
N GLU A 114 -2.19 27.89 -26.76
CA GLU A 114 -1.90 28.57 -28.02
C GLU A 114 -2.84 28.13 -29.15
N SER A 115 -3.17 26.84 -29.25
CA SER A 115 -4.11 26.35 -30.27
C SER A 115 -5.56 26.83 -30.05
N ILE A 116 -5.98 27.03 -28.78
CA ILE A 116 -7.28 27.61 -28.45
C ILE A 116 -7.28 29.13 -28.69
N ALA A 117 -6.18 29.82 -28.39
CA ALA A 117 -6.03 31.27 -28.63
C ALA A 117 -5.84 31.61 -30.12
N GLY A 118 -5.30 30.68 -30.91
CA GLY A 118 -5.07 30.80 -32.35
C GLY A 118 -6.17 30.24 -33.25
N GLY A 119 -7.29 29.78 -32.69
CA GLY A 119 -8.46 29.34 -33.46
C GLY A 119 -9.05 30.50 -34.30
N PRO A 120 -9.38 30.28 -35.59
CA PRO A 120 -9.70 31.35 -36.52
C PRO A 120 -11.01 32.08 -36.13
N ARG A 121 -10.97 33.41 -36.18
CA ARG A 121 -12.17 34.23 -36.41
C ARG A 121 -12.62 34.12 -37.85
#